data_AF-A0A7K4WDM1-F1
#
_entry.id   AF-A0A7K4WDM1-F1
#
_cell.length_a   1.000
_cell.length_b   1.000
_cell.length_c   1.000
_cell.angle_alpha   90.00
_cell.angle_beta   90.00
_cell.angle_gamma   90.00
#
_symmetry.space_group_name_H-M   'P 1'
#
loop_
_entity.id
_entity.type
_entity.pdbx_description
1 polymer ?
#
loop_
_entity_poly.entity_id
_entity_poly.type
_entity_poly.pdbx_seq_one_letter_code
_entity_poly.pdbx_strand_id
1 'polypeptide(L)'
;YFFFAVDDSTGVINCICWKNPMITETPLSGSHASTPSSLTVFEQMKKLQETVSQKTKLEMGDVVRVRGHIRTYRQQREIQASSFYKVDDPLYDVQISRMLELPCLYREVYDKPFQGPEGGQSGLEGQKFSVHMLHEKVQDFLLQNKIQTFYQQELETIDTLVSLADISHHLLNFFFPIQVKSKGNSSSKRIHNSFKEAIKMLQEKGVVFQKPGSSKDLYYVTDHDKELLKVTLDVIKEDCQKPRHTDKGCHLLHVLNCVRQSYNPSLAEVVMHRVLELLETNSDVVSTMKGYYMAF
;
A
#
# COMPACT_ATOMS: atom_id res chain seq x y z
N TYR A 1 11.03 -2.01 37.41
CA TYR A 1 9.88 -1.35 36.78
C TYR A 1 9.25 -0.40 37.80
N PHE A 2 8.37 0.48 37.38
CA PHE A 2 7.50 1.27 38.25
C PHE A 2 6.10 1.29 37.65
N PHE A 3 5.09 1.54 38.47
CA PHE A 3 3.73 1.71 37.99
C PHE A 3 3.20 3.06 38.47
N PHE A 4 2.41 3.71 37.63
CA PHE A 4 1.67 4.91 37.97
C PHE A 4 0.25 4.81 37.43
N ALA A 5 -0.68 5.46 38.12
CA ALA A 5 -2.06 5.57 37.68
C ALA A 5 -2.17 6.80 36.76
N VAL A 6 -2.85 6.64 35.63
CA VAL A 6 -3.16 7.72 34.70
C VAL A 6 -4.66 7.93 34.69
N ASP A 7 -5.07 9.19 34.89
CA ASP A 7 -6.45 9.65 34.78
C ASP A 7 -6.57 10.55 33.55
N ASP A 8 -7.57 10.28 32.71
CA ASP A 8 -7.90 11.07 31.52
C ASP A 8 -9.31 11.67 31.58
N SER A 9 -9.92 11.74 32.77
CA SER A 9 -11.31 12.13 33.03
C SER A 9 -12.38 11.14 32.53
N THR A 10 -11.99 10.03 31.89
CA THR A 10 -12.92 8.93 31.52
C THR A 10 -12.75 7.71 32.41
N GLY A 11 -11.57 7.57 33.01
CA GLY A 11 -11.28 6.55 33.99
C GLY A 11 -9.82 6.59 34.42
N VAL A 12 -9.48 5.69 35.34
CA VAL A 12 -8.11 5.56 35.85
C VAL A 12 -7.57 4.18 35.50
N ILE A 13 -6.36 4.13 34.93
CA ILE A 13 -5.69 2.87 34.59
C ILE A 13 -4.23 2.86 35.05
N ASN A 14 -3.79 1.70 35.54
CA ASN A 14 -2.40 1.48 35.92
C ASN A 14 -1.53 1.26 34.67
N CYS A 15 -0.42 1.99 34.60
CA CYS A 15 0.60 1.86 33.57
C CYS A 15 1.88 1.26 34.17
N ILE A 16 2.33 0.11 33.65
CA ILE A 16 3.58 -0.54 34.03
C ILE A 16 4.70 -0.08 33.10
N CYS A 17 5.71 0.58 33.66
CA CYS A 17 6.86 1.10 32.92
C CYS A 17 8.15 0.40 33.34
N TRP A 18 8.86 -0.16 32.36
CA TRP A 18 10.17 -0.74 32.59
C TRP A 18 11.22 0.36 32.69
N LYS A 19 12.08 0.27 33.70
CA LYS A 19 13.22 1.19 33.84
C LYS A 19 14.19 0.90 32.71
N ASN A 20 14.69 1.93 32.04
CA ASN A 20 15.72 1.76 31.03
C ASN A 20 17.04 1.38 31.73
N PRO A 21 17.61 0.19 31.48
CA PRO A 21 18.85 -0.23 32.13
C PRO A 21 20.02 0.72 31.85
N MET A 22 20.03 1.41 30.69
CA MET A 22 21.08 2.35 30.25
C MET A 22 21.15 3.64 31.09
N ILE A 23 20.13 3.95 31.90
CA ILE A 23 20.11 5.13 32.78
C ILE A 23 20.77 4.81 34.13
N THR A 24 20.99 3.54 34.44
CA THR A 24 21.47 3.06 35.75
C THR A 24 22.98 2.83 35.81
N GLU A 25 23.72 3.00 34.71
CA GLU A 25 25.18 2.85 34.72
C GLU A 25 25.87 4.20 35.03
N THR A 26 26.63 4.17 36.13
CA THR A 26 27.53 5.19 36.70
C THR A 26 28.48 5.86 35.69
N PRO A 27 29.01 7.06 35.99
CA PRO A 27 29.79 7.84 35.04
C PRO A 27 31.07 7.09 34.66
N LEU A 28 31.25 6.88 33.35
CA LEU A 28 32.46 6.30 32.79
C LEU A 28 33.64 7.27 32.98
N SER A 29 34.24 7.23 34.17
CA SER A 29 35.61 7.70 34.40
C SER A 29 36.55 6.74 33.68
N GLY A 30 36.94 7.09 32.46
CA GLY A 30 37.90 6.34 31.65
C GLY A 30 38.69 7.30 30.77
N SER A 31 39.81 7.78 31.30
CA SER A 31 40.77 8.67 30.65
C SER A 31 41.42 7.99 29.44
N HIS A 32 40.93 8.26 28.23
CA HIS A 32 41.68 8.02 27.00
C HIS A 32 41.58 9.24 26.08
N ALA A 33 42.76 9.77 25.71
CA ALA A 33 42.94 10.96 24.89
C ALA A 33 42.09 10.88 23.61
N SER A 34 41.07 11.73 23.54
CA SER A 34 40.06 11.72 22.48
C SER A 34 40.32 12.87 21.51
N THR A 35 40.28 12.59 20.21
CA THR A 35 40.43 13.59 19.13
C THR A 35 39.30 14.63 19.19
N PRO A 36 39.49 15.87 18.67
CA PRO A 36 38.51 16.97 18.81
C PRO A 36 37.09 16.62 18.31
N SER A 37 36.98 15.77 17.29
CA SER A 37 35.70 15.30 16.74
C SER A 37 35.00 14.23 17.58
N SER A 38 35.74 13.51 18.44
CA SER A 38 35.17 12.51 19.35
C SER A 38 34.61 13.15 20.64
N LEU A 39 35.19 14.28 21.06
CA LEU A 39 34.70 15.07 22.19
C LEU A 39 33.32 15.69 21.89
N THR A 40 33.07 16.14 20.67
CA THR A 40 31.78 16.73 20.28
C THR A 40 30.65 15.69 20.20
N VAL A 41 30.92 14.48 19.70
CA VAL A 41 29.94 13.38 19.70
C VAL A 41 29.63 12.92 21.12
N PHE A 42 30.65 12.84 21.98
CA PHE A 42 30.47 12.49 23.39
C PHE A 42 29.60 13.51 24.13
N GLU A 43 29.84 14.81 23.95
CA GLU A 43 29.02 15.88 24.52
C GLU A 43 27.56 15.83 24.04
N GLN A 44 27.35 15.56 22.74
CA GLN A 44 26.00 15.37 22.20
C GLN A 44 25.30 14.16 22.80
N MET A 45 26.01 13.04 22.99
CA MET A 45 25.47 11.83 23.61
C MET A 45 25.10 12.07 25.08
N LYS A 46 25.95 12.80 25.82
CA LYS A 46 25.66 13.20 27.21
C LYS A 46 24.41 14.08 27.29
N LYS A 47 24.31 15.11 26.43
CA LYS A 47 23.13 15.99 26.37
C LYS A 47 21.85 15.23 26.01
N LEU A 48 21.93 14.24 25.13
CA LEU A 48 20.82 13.37 24.79
C LEU A 48 20.39 12.53 26.00
N GLN A 49 21.34 11.92 26.71
CA GLN A 49 21.06 11.10 27.89
C GLN A 49 20.41 11.94 29.01
N GLU A 50 20.89 13.17 29.23
CA GLU A 50 20.28 14.11 30.16
C GLU A 50 18.85 14.46 29.75
N THR A 51 18.61 14.75 28.47
CA THR A 51 17.27 15.07 27.94
C THR A 51 16.30 13.90 28.11
N VAL A 52 16.74 12.67 27.81
CA VAL A 52 15.94 11.45 27.99
C VAL A 52 15.62 11.23 29.47
N SER A 53 16.60 11.46 30.35
CA SER A 53 16.42 11.33 31.79
C SER A 53 15.40 12.34 32.32
N GLN A 54 15.45 13.60 31.87
CA GLN A 54 14.46 14.62 32.25
C GLN A 54 13.06 14.27 31.75
N LYS A 55 12.92 13.79 30.51
CA LYS A 55 11.62 13.38 29.94
C LYS A 55 11.02 12.14 30.58
N THR A 56 11.82 11.30 31.23
CA THR A 56 11.37 10.06 31.88
C THR A 56 11.22 10.18 33.38
N LYS A 57 11.67 11.31 33.96
CA LYS A 57 11.40 11.66 35.35
C LYS A 57 9.95 12.16 35.46
N LEU A 58 9.15 11.44 36.23
CA LEU A 58 7.72 11.72 36.41
C LEU A 58 7.42 12.05 37.88
N GLU A 59 6.60 13.06 38.10
CA GLU A 59 6.07 13.47 39.40
C GLU A 59 4.53 13.48 39.37
N MET A 60 3.89 13.47 40.54
CA MET A 60 2.43 13.50 40.61
C MET A 60 1.91 14.83 40.08
N GLY A 61 0.90 14.78 39.20
CA GLY A 61 0.35 15.95 38.51
C GLY A 61 0.98 16.22 37.14
N ASP A 62 2.03 15.48 36.76
CA ASP A 62 2.60 15.59 35.41
C ASP A 62 1.65 15.04 34.35
N VAL A 63 1.59 15.75 33.21
CA VAL A 63 0.96 15.22 31.99
C VAL A 63 1.92 14.22 31.35
N VAL A 64 1.42 13.03 31.07
CA VAL A 64 2.24 11.94 30.53
C VAL A 64 1.63 11.38 29.26
N ARG A 65 2.49 10.96 28.33
CA ARG A 65 2.08 10.15 27.19
C ARG A 65 2.61 8.75 27.39
N VAL A 66 1.71 7.76 27.39
CA VAL A 66 2.04 6.35 27.50
C VAL A 66 1.55 5.62 26.25
N ARG A 67 2.41 4.80 25.65
CA ARG A 67 2.04 3.87 24.59
C ARG A 67 2.44 2.47 25.00
N GLY A 68 1.57 1.50 24.72
CA GLY A 68 1.75 0.13 25.16
C GLY A 68 0.62 -0.76 24.69
N HIS A 69 0.58 -1.97 25.22
CA HIS A 69 -0.54 -2.88 25.01
C HIS A 69 -1.29 -3.09 26.33
N ILE A 70 -2.57 -3.41 26.21
CA ILE A 70 -3.42 -3.69 27.37
C ILE A 70 -3.21 -5.14 27.77
N ARG A 71 -2.95 -5.36 29.07
CA ARG A 71 -2.85 -6.67 29.69
C ARG A 71 -3.92 -6.78 30.77
N THR A 72 -4.51 -7.95 30.90
CA THR A 72 -5.42 -8.26 32.02
C THR A 72 -4.70 -9.17 33.01
N TYR A 73 -4.62 -8.75 34.26
CA TYR A 73 -4.06 -9.53 35.36
C TYR A 73 -5.08 -9.59 36.49
N ARG A 74 -5.48 -10.80 36.91
CA ARG A 74 -6.51 -11.00 37.96
C ARG A 74 -7.78 -10.16 37.75
N GLN A 75 -8.27 -10.13 36.51
CA GLN A 75 -9.45 -9.35 36.08
C GLN A 75 -9.29 -7.81 36.13
N GLN A 76 -8.11 -7.29 36.46
CA GLN A 76 -7.80 -5.86 36.34
C GLN A 76 -7.03 -5.60 35.04
N ARG A 77 -7.41 -4.53 34.32
CA ARG A 77 -6.73 -4.10 33.09
C ARG A 77 -5.61 -3.12 33.43
N GLU A 78 -4.46 -3.33 32.83
CA GLU A 78 -3.26 -2.52 33.00
C GLU A 78 -2.65 -2.26 31.62
N ILE A 79 -1.92 -1.16 31.46
CA ILE A 79 -1.15 -0.87 30.26
C ILE A 79 0.30 -1.28 30.52
N GLN A 80 0.81 -2.24 29.75
CA GLN A 80 2.25 -2.51 29.72
C GLN A 80 2.89 -1.56 28.71
N ALA A 81 3.58 -0.54 29.23
CA ALA A 81 4.15 0.52 28.41
C ALA A 81 5.36 0.02 27.60
N SER A 82 5.35 0.29 26.31
CA SER A 82 6.50 0.19 25.42
C SER A 82 7.26 1.51 25.31
N SER A 83 6.56 2.64 25.46
CA SER A 83 7.18 3.96 25.60
C SER A 83 6.35 4.87 26.50
N PHE A 84 7.05 5.73 27.24
CA PHE A 84 6.43 6.77 28.06
C PHE A 84 7.34 7.98 28.15
N TYR A 85 6.75 9.17 28.31
CA TYR A 85 7.48 10.40 28.62
C TYR A 85 6.54 11.47 29.18
N LYS A 86 7.11 12.39 29.96
CA LYS A 86 6.49 13.64 30.38
C LYS A 86 6.21 14.52 29.16
N VAL A 87 5.00 15.04 29.08
CA VAL A 87 4.57 16.01 28.07
C VAL A 87 4.68 17.39 28.71
N ASP A 88 5.38 18.30 28.05
CA ASP A 88 5.44 19.70 28.43
C ASP A 88 4.22 20.40 27.80
N ASP A 89 3.19 20.64 28.61
CA ASP A 89 1.90 21.21 28.17
C ASP A 89 1.43 22.34 29.09
N PRO A 90 2.20 23.43 29.24
CA PRO A 90 1.91 24.48 30.22
C PRO A 90 0.62 25.27 29.92
N LEU A 91 0.16 25.24 28.67
CA LEU A 91 -1.05 25.93 28.20
C LEU A 91 -2.21 24.97 27.90
N TYR A 92 -2.07 23.68 28.23
CA TYR A 92 -3.07 22.63 27.98
C TYR A 92 -3.39 22.41 26.49
N ASP A 93 -2.57 22.93 25.57
CA ASP A 93 -2.79 22.84 24.13
C ASP A 93 -2.83 21.38 23.66
N VAL A 94 -1.96 20.52 24.19
CA VAL A 94 -1.89 19.10 23.80
C VAL A 94 -3.11 18.34 24.32
N GLN A 95 -3.49 18.56 25.58
CA GLN A 95 -4.68 17.94 26.16
C GLN A 95 -5.97 18.38 25.48
N ILE A 96 -6.17 19.69 25.25
CA ILE A 96 -7.35 20.22 24.55
C ILE A 96 -7.42 19.69 23.12
N SER A 97 -6.30 19.72 22.39
CA SER A 97 -6.25 19.18 21.02
C SER A 97 -6.63 17.71 20.98
N ARG A 98 -6.18 16.91 21.95
CA ARG A 98 -6.52 15.49 22.04
C ARG A 98 -8.01 15.28 22.32
N MET A 99 -8.61 16.08 23.20
CA MET A 99 -10.04 16.02 23.51
C MET A 99 -10.91 16.36 22.28
N LEU A 100 -10.46 17.28 21.43
CA LEU A 100 -11.17 17.64 20.18
C LEU A 100 -10.95 16.61 19.07
N GLU A 101 -9.76 16.00 18.99
CA GLU A 101 -9.42 14.99 17.99
C GLU A 101 -10.16 13.67 18.20
N LEU A 102 -10.28 13.21 19.46
CA LEU A 102 -10.81 11.87 19.78
C LEU A 102 -12.21 11.61 19.18
N PRO A 103 -13.20 12.50 19.36
CA PRO A 103 -14.55 12.28 18.83
C PRO A 103 -14.58 12.13 17.30
N CYS A 104 -13.76 12.94 16.58
CA CYS A 104 -13.64 12.85 15.14
C CYS A 104 -13.05 11.49 14.72
N LEU A 105 -11.98 11.06 15.40
CA LEU A 105 -11.32 9.79 15.12
C LEU A 105 -12.24 8.59 15.37
N TYR A 106 -13.04 8.63 16.43
CA TYR A 106 -14.06 7.60 16.69
C TYR A 106 -15.12 7.58 15.58
N ARG A 107 -15.72 8.73 15.27
CA ARG A 107 -16.77 8.84 14.23
C ARG A 107 -16.27 8.42 12.85
N GLU A 108 -15.03 8.76 12.51
CA GLU A 108 -14.51 8.61 11.15
C GLU A 108 -13.78 7.29 10.92
N VAL A 109 -13.29 6.65 12.00
CA VAL A 109 -12.45 5.45 11.93
C VAL A 109 -12.94 4.34 12.87
N TYR A 110 -12.97 4.57 14.19
CA TYR A 110 -13.12 3.45 15.14
C TYR A 110 -14.55 2.91 15.30
N ASP A 111 -15.56 3.76 15.18
CA ASP A 111 -16.98 3.35 15.25
C ASP A 111 -17.50 2.83 13.91
N LYS A 112 -16.74 3.06 12.83
CA LYS A 112 -17.11 2.51 11.53
C LYS A 112 -16.77 1.02 11.54
N PRO A 113 -17.72 0.15 11.15
CA PRO A 113 -17.39 -1.25 10.92
C PRO A 113 -16.33 -1.30 9.84
N PHE A 114 -15.31 -2.13 10.05
CA PHE A 114 -14.35 -2.42 8.99
C PHE A 114 -15.11 -3.07 7.83
N GLN A 115 -15.34 -2.29 6.77
CA GLN A 115 -15.91 -2.80 5.54
C GLN A 115 -14.80 -3.51 4.76
N GLY A 116 -14.59 -4.78 5.10
CA GLY A 116 -13.93 -5.69 4.20
C GLY A 116 -14.72 -5.76 2.88
N PRO A 117 -14.08 -6.02 1.74
CA PRO A 117 -14.79 -6.15 0.46
C PRO A 117 -15.88 -7.21 0.61
N GLU A 118 -17.13 -6.81 0.38
CA GLU A 118 -18.33 -7.62 0.65
C GLU A 118 -18.20 -9.04 0.07
N GLY A 119 -18.32 -10.05 0.95
CA GLY A 119 -18.43 -11.45 0.56
C GLY A 119 -17.68 -12.39 1.50
N GLY A 120 -18.37 -12.87 2.54
CA GLY A 120 -17.81 -13.75 3.55
C GLY A 120 -17.13 -15.00 2.98
N GLN A 121 -15.89 -15.23 3.43
CA GLN A 121 -15.22 -16.53 3.64
C GLN A 121 -13.76 -16.20 4.03
N SER A 122 -13.48 -16.20 5.33
CA SER A 122 -12.24 -15.70 5.95
C SER A 122 -10.93 -16.42 5.54
N GLY A 123 -11.00 -17.46 4.70
CA GLY A 123 -9.84 -18.12 4.10
C GLY A 123 -9.43 -17.53 2.73
N LEU A 124 -10.36 -16.92 1.99
CA LEU A 124 -10.10 -16.31 0.68
C LEU A 124 -9.63 -14.85 0.77
N GLU A 125 -9.89 -14.17 1.88
CA GLU A 125 -9.58 -12.73 2.04
C GLU A 125 -8.09 -12.44 2.11
N GLY A 126 -7.32 -13.26 2.85
CA GLY A 126 -5.85 -13.16 2.86
C GLY A 126 -5.24 -13.43 1.49
N GLN A 127 -5.84 -14.34 0.72
CA GLN A 127 -5.42 -14.64 -0.64
C GLN A 127 -5.78 -13.50 -1.61
N LYS A 128 -6.98 -12.93 -1.51
CA LYS A 128 -7.40 -11.77 -2.33
C LYS A 128 -6.56 -10.53 -2.03
N PHE A 129 -6.24 -10.26 -0.75
CA PHE A 129 -5.37 -9.16 -0.36
C PHE A 129 -3.95 -9.33 -0.90
N SER A 130 -3.39 -10.55 -0.81
CA SER A 130 -2.07 -10.88 -1.37
C SER A 130 -2.05 -10.75 -2.89
N VAL A 131 -3.09 -11.21 -3.59
CA VAL A 131 -3.23 -11.06 -5.05
C VAL A 131 -3.39 -9.59 -5.44
N HIS A 132 -4.12 -8.79 -4.66
CA HIS A 132 -4.25 -7.35 -4.89
C HIS A 132 -2.89 -6.64 -4.77
N MET A 133 -2.14 -6.92 -3.70
CA MET A 133 -0.79 -6.38 -3.53
C MET A 133 0.14 -6.83 -4.66
N LEU A 134 0.00 -8.10 -5.09
CA LEU A 134 0.78 -8.65 -6.20
C LEU A 134 0.46 -7.95 -7.52
N HIS A 135 -0.81 -7.69 -7.86
CA HIS A 135 -1.15 -7.01 -9.11
C HIS A 135 -0.58 -5.59 -9.14
N GLU A 136 -0.63 -4.85 -8.02
CA GLU A 136 -0.07 -3.49 -7.93
C GLU A 136 1.44 -3.53 -8.16
N LYS A 137 2.14 -4.48 -7.54
CA LYS A 137 3.60 -4.60 -7.67
C LYS A 137 4.03 -5.10 -9.05
N VAL A 138 3.25 -5.99 -9.67
CA VAL A 138 3.47 -6.38 -11.07
C VAL A 138 3.27 -5.16 -11.99
N GLN A 139 2.22 -4.37 -11.79
CA GLN A 139 2.00 -3.15 -12.58
C GLN A 139 3.16 -2.15 -12.44
N ASP A 140 3.59 -1.86 -11.20
CA ASP A 140 4.75 -1.00 -10.91
C ASP A 140 6.00 -1.52 -11.65
N PHE A 141 6.24 -2.83 -11.58
CA PHE A 141 7.38 -3.47 -12.21
C PHE A 141 7.37 -3.33 -13.73
N LEU A 142 6.22 -3.58 -14.38
CA LEU A 142 6.07 -3.45 -15.83
C LEU A 142 6.37 -2.01 -16.29
N LEU A 143 5.85 -1.01 -15.56
CA LEU A 143 6.05 0.41 -15.86
C LEU A 143 7.49 0.85 -15.66
N GLN A 144 8.10 0.51 -14.51
CA GLN A 144 9.47 0.91 -14.18
C GLN A 144 10.50 0.34 -15.16
N ASN A 145 10.29 -0.90 -15.60
CA ASN A 145 11.19 -1.60 -16.52
C ASN A 145 10.83 -1.40 -18.00
N LYS A 146 9.75 -0.65 -18.31
CA LYS A 146 9.28 -0.38 -19.67
C LYS A 146 9.06 -1.66 -20.50
N ILE A 147 8.48 -2.66 -19.85
CA ILE A 147 8.26 -3.98 -20.46
C ILE A 147 7.11 -3.87 -21.47
N GLN A 148 7.37 -4.27 -22.72
CA GLN A 148 6.36 -4.24 -23.78
C GLN A 148 5.51 -5.52 -23.81
N THR A 149 6.17 -6.66 -23.64
CA THR A 149 5.55 -7.99 -23.65
C THR A 149 6.21 -8.86 -22.61
N PHE A 150 5.45 -9.77 -22.02
CA PHE A 150 6.01 -10.72 -21.06
C PHE A 150 5.23 -12.04 -21.05
N TYR A 151 5.92 -13.08 -20.63
CA TYR A 151 5.31 -14.35 -20.24
C TYR A 151 5.06 -14.37 -18.74
N GLN A 152 3.98 -15.02 -18.30
CA GLN A 152 3.71 -15.19 -16.87
C GLN A 152 4.92 -15.82 -16.14
N GLN A 153 5.56 -16.80 -16.75
CA GLN A 153 6.72 -17.50 -16.20
C GLN A 153 7.91 -16.58 -15.95
N GLU A 154 8.07 -15.50 -16.74
CA GLU A 154 9.13 -14.53 -16.54
C GLU A 154 8.91 -13.78 -15.21
N LEU A 155 7.67 -13.42 -14.88
CA LEU A 155 7.34 -12.79 -13.60
C LEU A 155 7.53 -13.75 -12.42
N GLU A 156 7.28 -15.04 -12.62
CA GLU A 156 7.49 -16.10 -11.62
C GLU A 156 8.97 -16.38 -11.31
N THR A 157 9.91 -15.81 -12.06
CA THR A 157 11.36 -15.89 -11.75
C THR A 157 11.87 -14.74 -10.89
N ILE A 158 11.03 -13.74 -10.62
CA ILE A 158 11.43 -12.53 -9.88
C ILE A 158 11.19 -12.74 -8.39
N ASP A 159 12.27 -12.90 -7.63
CA ASP A 159 12.23 -13.22 -6.18
C ASP A 159 11.33 -12.29 -5.36
N THR A 160 11.33 -10.99 -5.66
CA THR A 160 10.52 -9.99 -4.94
C THR A 160 9.02 -10.19 -5.17
N LEU A 161 8.62 -10.54 -6.40
CA LEU A 161 7.22 -10.80 -6.75
C LEU A 161 6.77 -12.18 -6.25
N VAL A 162 7.65 -13.18 -6.35
CA VAL A 162 7.39 -14.53 -5.82
C VAL A 162 7.19 -14.51 -4.31
N SER A 163 8.01 -13.72 -3.60
CA SER A 163 7.85 -13.54 -2.15
C SER A 163 6.45 -13.01 -1.80
N LEU A 164 5.93 -12.05 -2.56
CA LEU A 164 4.58 -11.51 -2.35
C LEU A 164 3.47 -12.54 -2.63
N ALA A 165 3.67 -13.38 -3.64
CA ALA A 165 2.75 -14.48 -3.95
C ALA A 165 2.76 -15.58 -2.87
N ASP A 166 3.88 -15.78 -2.16
CA ASP A 166 4.05 -16.78 -1.11
C ASP A 166 3.65 -16.30 0.30
N ILE A 167 3.60 -14.98 0.55
CA ILE A 167 3.09 -14.38 1.81
C ILE A 167 1.67 -14.87 2.15
N SER A 168 0.87 -15.22 1.13
CA SER A 168 -0.44 -15.87 1.26
C SER A 168 -0.42 -17.09 2.18
N HIS A 169 0.69 -17.85 2.23
CA HIS A 169 0.83 -19.04 3.07
C HIS A 169 1.24 -18.73 4.51
N HIS A 170 2.15 -17.78 4.71
CA HIS A 170 2.70 -17.48 6.04
C HIS A 170 1.69 -16.80 6.96
N LEU A 171 0.84 -15.92 6.42
CA LEU A 171 -0.22 -15.29 7.22
C LEU A 171 -1.30 -16.30 7.62
N LEU A 172 -1.70 -17.20 6.71
CA LEU A 172 -2.69 -18.25 7.02
C LEU A 172 -2.20 -19.24 8.09
N ASN A 173 -0.91 -19.61 8.09
CA ASN A 173 -0.34 -20.49 9.11
C ASN A 173 -0.17 -19.82 10.48
N PHE A 174 -0.09 -18.48 10.55
CA PHE A 174 0.10 -17.76 11.82
C PHE A 174 -1.23 -17.56 12.58
N PHE A 175 -2.36 -17.45 11.87
CA PHE A 175 -3.68 -17.21 12.48
C PHE A 175 -4.47 -18.49 12.79
N PHE A 176 -4.19 -19.64 12.15
CA PHE A 176 -4.88 -20.91 12.41
C PHE A 176 -3.94 -22.12 12.35
N PRO A 177 -3.54 -22.73 13.49
CA PRO A 177 -2.71 -23.94 13.51
C PRO A 177 -3.43 -25.22 13.09
N ILE A 178 -4.73 -25.17 12.76
CA ILE A 178 -5.54 -26.36 12.48
C ILE A 178 -5.55 -26.62 10.97
N GLN A 179 -4.46 -27.16 10.44
CA GLN A 179 -4.52 -27.81 9.12
C GLN A 179 -4.95 -29.26 9.29
N VAL A 180 -6.22 -29.52 8.99
CA VAL A 180 -6.63 -30.81 8.43
C VAL A 180 -5.82 -31.00 7.16
N LYS A 181 -5.06 -32.10 7.05
CA LYS A 181 -4.28 -32.50 5.87
C LYS A 181 -5.15 -32.46 4.62
N SER A 182 -5.17 -31.32 3.93
CA SER A 182 -5.71 -31.20 2.58
C SER A 182 -4.64 -31.64 1.60
N LYS A 183 -5.01 -32.53 0.67
CA LYS A 183 -4.16 -33.08 -0.40
C LYS A 183 -3.38 -31.96 -1.09
N GLY A 184 -2.05 -32.07 -1.04
CA GLY A 184 -1.11 -31.00 -1.40
C GLY A 184 -1.23 -30.51 -2.84
N ASN A 185 -1.57 -29.22 -2.98
CA ASN A 185 -1.10 -28.43 -4.11
C ASN A 185 0.32 -27.95 -3.78
N SER A 186 1.29 -28.25 -4.66
CA SER A 186 2.66 -27.76 -4.50
C SER A 186 2.69 -26.24 -4.39
N SER A 187 3.63 -25.69 -3.62
CA SER A 187 3.85 -24.23 -3.50
C SER A 187 3.91 -23.55 -4.88
N SER A 188 4.59 -24.19 -5.84
CA SER A 188 4.69 -23.71 -7.23
C SER A 188 3.33 -23.54 -7.92
N LYS A 189 2.40 -24.49 -7.79
CA LYS A 189 1.07 -24.38 -8.41
C LYS A 189 0.25 -23.24 -7.81
N ARG A 190 0.44 -22.97 -6.51
CA ARG A 190 -0.25 -21.87 -5.83
C ARG A 190 0.29 -20.52 -6.27
N ILE A 191 1.62 -20.37 -6.32
CA ILE A 191 2.29 -19.17 -6.82
C ILE A 191 1.83 -18.90 -8.27
N HIS A 192 1.87 -19.91 -9.13
CA HIS A 192 1.38 -19.81 -10.50
C HIS A 192 -0.07 -19.31 -10.59
N ASN A 193 -0.97 -19.84 -9.75
CA ASN A 193 -2.36 -19.36 -9.72
C ASN A 193 -2.49 -17.92 -9.18
N SER A 194 -1.67 -17.51 -8.20
CA SER A 194 -1.66 -16.13 -7.70
C SER A 194 -1.23 -15.13 -8.79
N PHE A 195 -0.17 -15.45 -9.55
CA PHE A 195 0.24 -14.63 -10.69
C PHE A 195 -0.83 -14.59 -11.77
N LYS A 196 -1.46 -15.72 -12.07
CA LYS A 196 -2.53 -15.78 -13.04
C LYS A 196 -3.72 -14.89 -12.68
N GLU A 197 -4.15 -14.90 -11.42
CA GLU A 197 -5.22 -14.02 -10.93
C GLU A 197 -4.79 -12.54 -10.92
N ALA A 198 -3.55 -12.24 -10.50
CA ALA A 198 -3.03 -10.88 -10.54
C ALA A 198 -2.97 -10.32 -11.97
N ILE A 199 -2.50 -11.10 -12.93
CA ILE A 199 -2.47 -10.72 -14.35
C ILE A 199 -3.89 -10.56 -14.90
N LYS A 200 -4.83 -11.42 -14.50
CA LYS A 200 -6.24 -11.27 -14.88
C LYS A 200 -6.82 -9.94 -14.37
N MET A 201 -6.51 -9.52 -13.15
CA MET A 201 -6.91 -8.19 -12.64
C MET A 201 -6.30 -7.05 -13.47
N LEU A 202 -5.07 -7.21 -13.95
CA LEU A 202 -4.45 -6.24 -14.87
C LEU A 202 -5.16 -6.21 -16.24
N GLN A 203 -5.65 -7.36 -16.73
CA GLN A 203 -6.47 -7.42 -17.94
C GLN A 203 -7.83 -6.74 -17.76
N GLU A 204 -8.49 -6.96 -16.62
CA GLU A 204 -9.77 -6.32 -16.27
C GLU A 204 -9.64 -4.78 -16.19
N LYS A 205 -8.47 -4.27 -15.78
CA LYS A 205 -8.13 -2.84 -15.78
C LYS A 205 -7.60 -2.31 -17.13
N GLY A 206 -7.48 -3.16 -18.14
CA GLY A 206 -6.95 -2.80 -19.46
C GLY A 206 -5.45 -2.48 -19.49
N VAL A 207 -4.70 -2.76 -18.42
CA VAL A 207 -3.24 -2.53 -18.33
C VAL A 207 -2.48 -3.46 -19.28
N VAL A 208 -2.96 -4.70 -19.40
CA VAL A 208 -2.38 -5.71 -20.28
C VAL A 208 -3.46 -6.39 -21.10
N PHE A 209 -3.12 -6.90 -22.28
CA PHE A 209 -4.04 -7.64 -23.14
C PHE A 209 -3.31 -8.77 -23.87
N GLN A 210 -4.08 -9.60 -24.59
CA GLN A 210 -3.55 -10.69 -25.41
C GLN A 210 -4.00 -10.53 -26.86
N LYS A 211 -3.17 -11.02 -27.79
CA LYS A 211 -3.48 -11.03 -29.23
C LYS A 211 -4.00 -12.41 -29.65
N PRO A 212 -4.95 -12.49 -30.58
CA PRO A 212 -5.39 -13.78 -31.10
C PRO A 212 -4.23 -14.48 -31.79
N GLY A 213 -4.05 -15.77 -31.51
CA GLY A 213 -2.94 -16.57 -32.06
C GLY A 213 -1.61 -16.42 -31.31
N SER A 214 -1.51 -15.56 -30.28
CA SER A 214 -0.37 -15.59 -29.37
C SER A 214 -0.43 -16.83 -28.47
N SER A 215 0.71 -17.21 -27.89
CA SER A 215 0.73 -18.22 -26.84
C SER A 215 -0.16 -17.79 -25.67
N LYS A 216 -0.79 -18.76 -25.00
CA LYS A 216 -1.80 -18.53 -23.95
C LYS A 216 -1.28 -17.71 -22.77
N ASP A 217 0.03 -17.71 -22.57
CA ASP A 217 0.70 -17.05 -21.45
C ASP A 217 1.50 -15.80 -21.86
N LEU A 218 1.41 -15.36 -23.13
CA LEU A 218 2.03 -14.12 -23.60
C LEU A 218 1.05 -12.96 -23.46
N TYR A 219 1.52 -11.89 -22.82
CA TYR A 219 0.76 -10.66 -22.57
C TYR A 219 1.49 -9.45 -23.14
N TYR A 220 0.71 -8.47 -23.60
CA TYR A 220 1.16 -7.19 -24.14
C TYR A 220 0.77 -6.08 -23.18
N VAL A 221 1.67 -5.15 -22.89
CA VAL A 221 1.43 -4.00 -22.00
C VAL A 221 0.89 -2.85 -22.83
N THR A 222 -0.34 -2.42 -22.53
CA THR A 222 -1.09 -1.42 -23.30
C THR A 222 -0.30 -0.11 -23.46
N ASP A 223 0.28 0.40 -22.37
CA ASP A 223 0.96 1.71 -22.34
C ASP A 223 2.25 1.74 -23.16
N HIS A 224 2.77 0.58 -23.52
CA HIS A 224 4.03 0.44 -24.26
C HIS A 224 3.83 -0.10 -25.68
N ASP A 225 2.59 -0.40 -26.08
CA ASP A 225 2.27 -0.85 -27.43
C ASP A 225 2.11 0.34 -28.39
N LYS A 226 3.25 0.76 -28.95
CA LYS A 226 3.32 1.90 -29.88
C LYS A 226 2.50 1.70 -31.16
N GLU A 227 2.36 0.44 -31.59
CA GLU A 227 1.59 0.12 -32.78
C GLU A 227 0.09 0.33 -32.53
N LEU A 228 -0.41 -0.15 -31.38
CA LEU A 228 -1.79 0.08 -30.96
C LEU A 228 -2.10 1.58 -30.82
N LEU A 229 -1.21 2.34 -30.17
CA LEU A 229 -1.37 3.80 -30.03
C LEU A 229 -1.43 4.49 -31.39
N LYS A 230 -0.50 4.13 -32.29
CA LYS A 230 -0.44 4.70 -33.64
C LYS A 230 -1.70 4.39 -34.45
N VAL A 231 -2.12 3.12 -34.51
CA VAL A 231 -3.33 2.71 -35.25
C VAL A 231 -4.57 3.41 -34.71
N THR A 232 -4.68 3.55 -33.38
CA THR A 232 -5.80 4.25 -32.74
C THR A 232 -5.82 5.74 -33.12
N LEU A 233 -4.66 6.41 -33.09
CA LEU A 233 -4.53 7.80 -33.49
C LEU A 233 -4.84 8.01 -34.98
N ASP A 234 -4.37 7.11 -35.85
CA ASP A 234 -4.61 7.16 -37.29
C ASP A 234 -6.11 7.03 -37.60
N VAL A 235 -6.83 6.12 -36.92
CA VAL A 235 -8.30 6.00 -37.03
C VAL A 235 -9.01 7.31 -36.68
N ILE A 236 -8.64 7.93 -35.55
CA ILE A 236 -9.28 9.19 -35.11
C ILE A 236 -8.99 10.31 -36.11
N LYS A 237 -7.75 10.40 -36.62
CA LYS A 237 -7.36 11.41 -37.62
C LYS A 237 -8.11 11.25 -38.93
N GLU A 238 -8.23 10.03 -39.44
CA GLU A 238 -8.95 9.75 -40.69
C GLU A 238 -10.43 10.10 -40.57
N ASP A 239 -11.06 9.74 -39.46
CA ASP A 239 -12.48 9.99 -39.26
C ASP A 239 -12.80 11.47 -38.96
N CYS A 240 -11.89 12.19 -38.28
CA CYS A 240 -12.00 13.65 -38.11
C CYS A 240 -11.94 14.43 -39.43
N GLN A 241 -11.40 13.84 -40.50
CA GLN A 241 -11.31 14.47 -41.82
C GLN A 241 -12.51 14.17 -42.72
N LYS A 242 -13.43 13.28 -42.32
CA LYS A 242 -14.58 12.91 -43.16
C LYS A 242 -15.62 14.06 -43.18
N PRO A 243 -16.02 14.56 -44.36
CA PRO A 243 -16.93 15.71 -44.49
C PRO A 243 -18.40 15.39 -44.13
N ARG A 244 -18.69 14.23 -43.55
CA ARG A 244 -20.05 13.68 -43.39
C ARG A 244 -20.70 13.91 -42.03
N HIS A 245 -20.02 14.49 -41.04
CA HIS A 245 -20.59 14.71 -39.72
C HIS A 245 -20.42 16.17 -39.29
N THR A 246 -21.53 16.77 -38.86
CA THR A 246 -21.60 18.14 -38.31
C THR A 246 -20.77 18.29 -37.04
N ASP A 247 -20.45 17.19 -36.37
CA ASP A 247 -19.62 17.13 -35.17
C ASP A 247 -18.25 16.58 -35.54
N LYS A 248 -17.19 17.38 -35.30
CA LYS A 248 -15.82 16.93 -35.44
C LYS A 248 -15.51 15.91 -34.33
N GLY A 249 -15.01 14.73 -34.69
CA GLY A 249 -14.58 13.69 -33.73
C GLY A 249 -15.22 12.32 -33.95
N CYS A 250 -14.81 11.37 -33.10
CA CYS A 250 -15.15 9.95 -33.22
C CYS A 250 -15.63 9.40 -31.87
N HIS A 251 -16.71 8.63 -31.88
CA HIS A 251 -17.16 7.94 -30.68
C HIS A 251 -16.25 6.73 -30.35
N LEU A 252 -16.01 6.47 -29.07
CA LEU A 252 -15.22 5.36 -28.55
C LEU A 252 -15.50 4.02 -29.23
N LEU A 253 -16.79 3.65 -29.35
CA LEU A 253 -17.18 2.36 -29.96
C LEU A 253 -16.83 2.28 -31.44
N HIS A 254 -16.81 3.41 -32.15
CA HIS A 254 -16.37 3.45 -33.54
C HIS A 254 -14.88 3.19 -33.64
N VAL A 255 -14.09 3.91 -32.84
CA VAL A 255 -12.63 3.72 -32.75
C VAL A 255 -12.29 2.26 -32.41
N LEU A 256 -12.95 1.71 -31.38
CA LEU A 256 -12.78 0.31 -30.98
C LEU A 256 -13.08 -0.66 -32.12
N ASN A 257 -14.16 -0.46 -32.88
CA ASN A 257 -14.51 -1.32 -34.01
C ASN A 257 -13.48 -1.24 -35.14
N CYS A 258 -13.01 -0.04 -35.49
CA CYS A 258 -11.97 0.15 -36.50
C CYS A 258 -10.65 -0.53 -36.06
N VAL A 259 -10.22 -0.33 -34.81
CA VAL A 259 -9.00 -0.95 -34.27
C VAL A 259 -9.12 -2.48 -34.17
N ARG A 260 -10.32 -3.02 -33.88
CA ARG A 260 -10.55 -4.46 -33.91
C ARG A 260 -10.39 -5.06 -35.30
N GLN A 261 -10.75 -4.32 -36.33
CA GLN A 261 -10.62 -4.76 -37.73
C GLN A 261 -9.18 -4.69 -38.23
N SER A 262 -8.42 -3.67 -37.83
CA SER A 262 -7.07 -3.42 -38.34
C SER A 262 -5.94 -4.02 -37.50
N TYR A 263 -6.15 -4.24 -36.20
CA TYR A 263 -5.08 -4.60 -35.26
C TYR A 263 -5.38 -5.85 -34.42
N ASN A 264 -6.44 -5.85 -33.61
CA ASN A 264 -6.75 -6.97 -32.70
C ASN A 264 -8.27 -7.19 -32.56
N PRO A 265 -8.84 -8.23 -33.21
CA PRO A 265 -10.27 -8.55 -33.14
C PRO A 265 -10.84 -8.77 -31.73
N SER A 266 -10.00 -9.23 -30.78
CA SER A 266 -10.40 -9.53 -29.40
C SER A 266 -10.09 -8.41 -28.41
N LEU A 267 -9.75 -7.21 -28.88
CA LEU A 267 -9.42 -6.09 -28.00
C LEU A 267 -10.63 -5.72 -27.12
N ALA A 268 -10.44 -5.66 -25.80
CA ALA A 268 -11.49 -5.29 -24.86
C ALA A 268 -11.69 -3.77 -24.82
N GLU A 269 -12.90 -3.33 -24.49
CA GLU A 269 -13.23 -1.89 -24.38
C GLU A 269 -12.37 -1.19 -23.32
N VAL A 270 -12.10 -1.85 -22.19
CA VAL A 270 -11.24 -1.32 -21.11
C VAL A 270 -9.82 -1.01 -21.56
N VAL A 271 -9.28 -1.76 -22.52
CA VAL A 271 -7.97 -1.50 -23.11
C VAL A 271 -8.03 -0.23 -23.96
N MET A 272 -9.10 -0.06 -24.73
CA MET A 272 -9.29 1.14 -25.57
C MET A 272 -9.47 2.41 -24.73
N HIS A 273 -10.21 2.35 -23.62
CA HIS A 273 -10.29 3.46 -22.66
C HIS A 273 -8.91 3.91 -22.20
N ARG A 274 -8.05 2.96 -21.82
CA ARG A 274 -6.68 3.24 -21.37
C ARG A 274 -5.81 3.84 -22.48
N VAL A 275 -5.92 3.34 -23.71
CA VAL A 275 -5.20 3.89 -24.87
C VAL A 275 -5.60 5.34 -25.12
N LEU A 276 -6.89 5.66 -25.05
CA LEU A 276 -7.40 7.02 -25.26
C LEU A 276 -6.99 7.97 -24.14
N GLU A 277 -7.00 7.51 -22.89
CA GLU A 277 -6.47 8.26 -21.74
C GLU A 277 -4.98 8.59 -21.92
N LEU A 278 -4.20 7.65 -22.45
CA LEU A 278 -2.78 7.86 -22.73
C LEU A 278 -2.57 8.85 -23.89
N LEU A 279 -3.33 8.74 -24.98
CA LEU A 279 -3.28 9.70 -26.09
C LEU A 279 -3.70 11.11 -25.64
N GLU A 280 -4.70 11.22 -24.76
CA GLU A 280 -5.14 12.49 -24.20
C GLU A 280 -4.07 13.10 -23.28
N THR A 281 -3.42 12.28 -22.44
CA THR A 281 -2.29 12.69 -21.61
C THR A 281 -1.11 13.18 -22.44
N ASN A 282 -0.87 12.58 -23.61
CA ASN A 282 0.18 12.99 -24.54
C ASN A 282 -0.21 14.20 -25.41
N SER A 283 -1.42 14.73 -25.27
CA SER A 283 -1.96 15.80 -26.13
C SER A 283 -2.04 15.42 -27.62
N ASP A 284 -2.24 14.13 -27.92
CA ASP A 284 -2.51 13.65 -29.28
C ASP A 284 -4.00 13.75 -29.65
N VAL A 285 -4.87 13.62 -28.65
CA VAL A 285 -6.34 13.72 -28.79
C VAL A 285 -6.96 14.50 -27.62
N VAL A 286 -8.20 14.96 -27.79
CA VAL A 286 -9.01 15.62 -26.75
C VAL A 286 -10.41 15.01 -26.67
N SER A 287 -10.89 14.78 -25.46
CA SER A 287 -12.28 14.42 -25.22
C SER A 287 -13.19 15.64 -25.32
N THR A 288 -14.08 15.67 -26.31
CA THR A 288 -15.03 16.80 -26.51
C THR A 288 -16.34 16.60 -25.77
N MET A 289 -16.76 15.35 -25.61
CA MET A 289 -17.92 14.90 -24.85
C MET A 289 -17.64 13.51 -24.29
N LYS A 290 -18.50 13.03 -23.38
CA LYS A 290 -18.36 11.67 -22.82
C LYS A 290 -18.29 10.63 -23.94
N GLY A 291 -17.13 10.00 -24.09
CA GLY A 291 -16.88 8.96 -25.10
C GLY A 291 -16.66 9.47 -26.52
N TYR A 292 -16.42 10.77 -26.73
CA TYR A 292 -16.14 11.38 -28.03
C TYR A 292 -14.76 12.04 -28.04
N TYR A 293 -13.95 11.69 -29.04
CA TYR A 293 -12.55 12.11 -29.13
C TYR A 293 -12.27 12.81 -30.45
N MET A 294 -11.44 13.84 -30.41
CA MET A 294 -10.93 14.54 -31.60
C MET A 294 -9.40 14.53 -31.56
N ALA A 295 -8.73 14.30 -32.69
CA ALA A 295 -7.29 14.51 -32.79
C ALA A 295 -6.96 16.01 -32.80
N PHE A 296 -5.83 16.39 -32.21
CA PHE A 296 -5.28 17.74 -32.34
C PHE A 296 -4.71 18.01 -33.74
#